data_AF-A0A7S3KSU9-F1
#
_entry.id   AF-A0A7S3KSU9-F1
#
_cell.length_a   1.000
_cell.length_b   1.000
_cell.length_c   1.000
_cell.angle_alpha   90.00
_cell.angle_beta   90.00
_cell.angle_gamma   90.00
#
_symmetry.space_group_name_H-M   'P 1'
#
loop_
_entity.id
_entity.type
_entity.pdbx_description
1 polymer ?
#
loop_
_entity_poly.entity_id
_entity_poly.type
_entity_poly.pdbx_seq_one_letter_code
_entity_poly.pdbx_strand_id
1 'polypeptide(L)'
;EKLVQDEYIRDRYYFSGNTIIDYGLLILCKWPCYFYDYTYKNTWMDRGFLAAETVFNGQTFIVGTTHLESLDNATKRKEQMEYIQTEILKHKDAIFMGDLNFDFNWPDEGKNLDTKLFTDLWTELRDKNEEAFTMNGTTRFKPVVLDHVLLSNSSQFIPKYIKRV
;
A
#
# COMPACT_ATOMS: atom_id res chain seq x y z
N GLU A 1 -20.05 -5.12 -12.45
CA GLU A 1 -20.57 -3.77 -12.72
C GLU A 1 -19.36 -2.85 -12.86
N LYS A 2 -19.24 -2.08 -13.94
CA LYS A 2 -17.99 -1.32 -14.18
C LYS A 2 -18.00 -0.08 -13.28
N LEU A 3 -16.97 0.15 -12.47
CA LEU A 3 -16.84 1.34 -11.61
C LEU A 3 -17.06 2.66 -12.36
N VAL A 4 -16.68 2.71 -13.64
CA VAL A 4 -16.91 3.86 -14.54
C VAL A 4 -18.40 4.15 -14.82
N GLN A 5 -19.31 3.21 -14.54
CA GLN A 5 -20.75 3.39 -14.74
C GLN A 5 -21.44 3.89 -13.47
N ASP A 6 -20.82 3.72 -12.30
CA ASP A 6 -21.37 4.15 -11.01
C ASP A 6 -21.34 5.68 -10.89
N GLU A 7 -22.52 6.30 -10.76
CA GLU A 7 -22.67 7.75 -10.61
C GLU A 7 -22.10 8.26 -9.28
N TYR A 8 -22.32 7.53 -8.19
CA TYR A 8 -21.84 7.92 -6.87
C TYR A 8 -20.31 8.02 -6.83
N ILE A 9 -19.63 7.07 -7.47
CA ILE A 9 -18.15 7.08 -7.57
C ILE A 9 -17.67 8.23 -8.45
N ARG A 10 -18.24 8.37 -9.65
CA ARG A 10 -17.84 9.42 -10.61
C ARG A 10 -18.03 10.84 -10.07
N ASP A 11 -19.09 11.08 -9.31
CA ASP A 11 -19.42 12.42 -8.80
C ASP A 11 -18.56 12.81 -7.59
N ARG A 12 -17.94 11.85 -6.90
CA ARG A 12 -17.26 12.07 -5.62
C ARG A 12 -15.77 11.82 -5.64
N TYR A 13 -15.26 11.10 -6.64
CA TYR A 13 -13.88 10.65 -6.67
C TYR A 13 -13.25 10.77 -8.05
N TYR A 14 -11.98 11.13 -8.06
CA TYR A 14 -11.03 10.74 -9.10
C TYR A 14 -10.65 9.28 -8.84
N PHE A 15 -10.59 8.46 -9.88
CA PHE A 15 -10.30 7.04 -9.73
C PHE A 15 -9.42 6.50 -10.85
N SER A 16 -8.65 5.45 -10.56
CA SER A 16 -7.58 4.90 -11.43
C SER A 16 -8.04 4.24 -12.74
N GLY A 17 -9.26 4.48 -13.20
CA GLY A 17 -9.71 4.16 -14.56
C GLY A 17 -9.87 2.67 -14.92
N ASN A 18 -9.56 1.74 -14.03
CA ASN A 18 -9.48 0.32 -14.39
C ASN A 18 -10.86 -0.35 -14.53
N THR A 19 -11.02 -1.16 -15.58
CA THR A 19 -12.10 -2.16 -15.63
C THR A 19 -11.64 -3.32 -14.75
N ILE A 20 -11.91 -3.24 -13.44
CA ILE A 20 -11.69 -4.35 -12.53
C ILE A 20 -12.78 -5.38 -12.85
N ILE A 21 -12.42 -6.38 -13.65
CA ILE A 21 -13.36 -7.44 -14.07
C ILE A 21 -13.52 -8.45 -12.94
N ASP A 22 -12.41 -8.86 -12.33
CA ASP A 22 -12.39 -9.84 -11.22
C ASP A 22 -11.50 -9.40 -10.06
N TYR A 23 -10.24 -9.08 -10.34
CA TYR A 23 -9.23 -8.78 -9.34
C TYR A 23 -8.28 -7.68 -9.83
N GLY A 24 -7.88 -6.77 -8.94
CA GLY A 24 -6.96 -5.69 -9.28
C GLY A 24 -6.89 -4.61 -8.20
N LEU A 25 -6.16 -3.55 -8.51
CA LEU A 25 -5.99 -2.40 -7.62
C LEU A 25 -6.91 -1.24 -8.02
N LEU A 26 -7.42 -0.54 -7.01
CA LEU A 26 -8.26 0.65 -7.16
C LEU A 26 -7.73 1.74 -6.21
N ILE A 27 -7.60 2.95 -6.73
CA ILE A 27 -7.48 4.16 -5.90
C ILE A 27 -8.71 5.01 -6.14
N LEU A 28 -9.35 5.45 -5.05
CA LEU A 28 -10.37 6.50 -5.03
C LEU A 28 -9.80 7.71 -4.31
N CYS A 29 -9.73 8.85 -4.99
CA CYS A 29 -9.16 10.09 -4.46
C CYS A 29 -10.20 11.22 -4.52
N LYS A 30 -10.31 12.00 -3.44
CA LYS A 30 -11.19 13.19 -3.43
C LYS A 30 -10.53 14.44 -4.02
N TRP A 31 -9.23 14.40 -4.27
CA TRP A 31 -8.47 15.50 -4.85
C TRP A 31 -8.08 15.17 -6.29
N PRO A 32 -7.95 16.20 -7.15
CA PRO A 32 -7.44 16.00 -8.50
C PRO A 32 -6.08 15.31 -8.47
N CYS A 33 -5.97 14.19 -9.19
CA CYS A 33 -4.76 13.38 -9.21
C CYS A 33 -4.52 12.73 -10.56
N TYR A 34 -3.25 12.44 -10.84
CA TYR A 34 -2.83 11.61 -11.97
C TYR A 34 -2.56 10.19 -11.48
N PHE A 35 -2.96 9.19 -12.26
CA PHE A 35 -2.76 7.79 -11.93
C PHE A 35 -1.65 7.17 -12.77
N TYR A 36 -0.86 6.30 -12.13
CA TYR A 36 0.26 5.58 -12.73
C TYR A 36 0.13 4.10 -12.39
N ASP A 37 0.11 3.26 -13.41
CA ASP A 37 0.09 1.80 -13.28
C ASP A 37 1.49 1.26 -13.59
N TYR A 38 2.03 0.49 -12.65
CA TYR A 38 3.34 -0.14 -12.75
C TYR A 38 3.18 -1.66 -12.70
N THR A 39 3.53 -2.31 -13.79
CA THR A 39 3.51 -3.77 -13.89
C THR A 39 4.81 -4.36 -13.33
N TYR A 40 4.68 -5.31 -12.40
CA TYR A 40 5.84 -6.09 -11.98
C TYR A 40 6.28 -7.04 -13.09
N LYS A 41 7.60 -7.14 -13.31
CA LYS A 41 8.16 -8.10 -14.28
C LYS A 41 8.00 -9.56 -13.82
N ASN A 42 7.96 -9.78 -12.50
CA ASN A 42 7.91 -11.10 -11.90
C ASN A 42 6.65 -11.22 -11.01
N THR A 43 5.58 -11.79 -11.57
CA THR A 43 4.38 -12.19 -10.82
C THR A 43 3.79 -13.48 -11.38
N TRP A 44 3.20 -14.31 -10.51
CA TRP A 44 2.40 -15.48 -10.92
C TRP A 44 0.91 -15.29 -10.64
N MET A 45 0.54 -14.18 -10.00
CA MET A 45 -0.82 -13.86 -9.57
C MET A 45 -1.31 -12.51 -10.12
N ASP A 46 -0.69 -12.05 -11.22
CA ASP A 46 -1.04 -10.79 -11.90
C ASP A 46 -1.01 -9.57 -10.95
N ARG A 47 0.06 -9.50 -10.12
CA ARG A 47 0.29 -8.41 -9.17
C ARG A 47 0.85 -7.17 -9.88
N GLY A 48 0.49 -5.99 -9.36
CA GLY A 48 1.00 -4.71 -9.85
C GLY A 48 1.13 -3.69 -8.73
N PHE A 49 1.59 -2.49 -9.07
CA PHE A 49 1.66 -1.34 -8.19
C PHE A 49 0.91 -0.18 -8.85
N LEU A 50 -0.05 0.39 -8.13
CA LEU A 50 -0.85 1.51 -8.61
C LEU A 50 -0.55 2.73 -7.76
N ALA A 51 -0.27 3.87 -8.38
CA ALA A 51 -0.01 5.12 -7.68
C ALA A 51 -0.89 6.26 -8.17
N ALA A 52 -1.19 7.18 -7.25
CA ALA A 52 -1.86 8.44 -7.53
C ALA A 52 -0.97 9.60 -7.07
N GLU A 53 -0.60 10.47 -8.00
CA GLU A 53 0.09 11.73 -7.71
C GLU A 53 -0.94 12.85 -7.57
N THR A 54 -0.89 13.58 -6.46
CA THR A 54 -1.76 14.72 -6.18
C THR A 54 -0.93 15.88 -5.68
N VAL A 55 -1.50 17.09 -5.74
CA VAL A 55 -0.93 18.26 -5.08
C VAL A 55 -1.74 18.55 -3.82
N PHE A 56 -1.07 18.57 -2.66
CA PHE A 56 -1.67 18.92 -1.39
C PHE A 56 -0.87 20.06 -0.74
N ASN A 57 -1.55 21.15 -0.35
CA ASN A 57 -0.91 22.36 0.19
C ASN A 57 0.25 22.88 -0.67
N GLY A 58 0.11 22.83 -2.00
CA GLY A 58 1.12 23.29 -2.95
C GLY A 58 2.30 22.34 -3.16
N GLN A 59 2.23 21.11 -2.64
CA GLN A 59 3.32 20.15 -2.67
C GLN A 59 2.87 18.84 -3.32
N THR A 60 3.73 18.30 -4.19
CA THR A 60 3.47 17.03 -4.86
C THR A 60 3.60 15.90 -3.86
N PHE A 61 2.60 15.03 -3.86
CA PHE A 61 2.51 13.89 -2.97
C PHE A 61 2.06 12.67 -3.75
N ILE A 62 2.72 11.53 -3.54
CA ILE A 62 2.33 10.28 -4.18
C ILE A 62 1.74 9.30 -3.16
N VAL A 63 0.65 8.66 -3.56
CA VAL A 63 0.00 7.60 -2.80
C VAL A 63 0.00 6.34 -3.64
N GLY A 64 0.76 5.34 -3.22
CA GLY A 64 0.88 4.04 -3.87
C GLY A 64 0.12 2.95 -3.12
N THR A 65 -0.49 2.02 -3.85
CA THR A 65 -1.08 0.80 -3.32
C THR A 65 -0.59 -0.43 -4.09
N THR A 66 -0.45 -1.56 -3.40
CA THR A 66 -0.13 -2.86 -4.01
C THR A 66 -0.92 -3.99 -3.37
N HIS A 67 -0.88 -5.14 -4.02
CA HIS A 67 -1.13 -6.42 -3.39
C HIS A 67 -0.01 -7.36 -3.84
N LEU A 68 0.90 -7.72 -2.95
CA LEU A 68 2.08 -8.51 -3.30
C LEU A 68 1.75 -9.99 -3.48
N GLU A 69 2.72 -10.76 -4.00
CA GLU A 69 2.55 -12.20 -4.20
C GLU A 69 2.17 -12.92 -2.88
N SER A 70 1.14 -13.76 -2.91
CA SER A 70 0.66 -14.46 -1.70
C SER A 70 1.37 -15.79 -1.49
N LEU A 71 1.04 -16.49 -0.39
CA LEU A 71 1.54 -17.84 -0.08
C LEU A 71 3.07 -17.89 0.07
N ASP A 72 3.68 -19.05 -0.21
CA ASP A 72 5.11 -19.29 -0.09
C ASP A 72 5.89 -18.70 -1.29
N ASN A 73 5.90 -17.38 -1.39
CA ASN A 73 6.51 -16.63 -2.50
C ASN A 73 7.41 -15.48 -2.01
N ALA A 74 8.12 -15.66 -0.89
CA ALA A 74 8.94 -14.63 -0.26
C ALA A 74 9.95 -13.97 -1.21
N THR A 75 10.58 -14.75 -2.11
CA THR A 75 11.51 -14.22 -3.11
C THR A 75 10.84 -13.22 -4.06
N LYS A 76 9.61 -13.49 -4.51
CA LYS A 76 8.88 -12.57 -5.40
C LYS A 76 8.44 -11.32 -4.67
N ARG A 77 7.94 -11.47 -3.44
CA ARG A 77 7.58 -10.31 -2.61
C ARG A 77 8.77 -9.39 -2.38
N LYS A 78 9.95 -9.96 -2.14
CA LYS A 78 11.19 -9.18 -2.04
C LYS A 78 11.48 -8.38 -3.32
N GLU A 79 11.47 -9.02 -4.48
CA GLU A 79 11.71 -8.34 -5.78
C GLU A 79 10.66 -7.24 -6.05
N GLN A 80 9.40 -7.51 -5.73
CA GLN A 80 8.29 -6.55 -5.88
C GLN A 80 8.47 -5.35 -4.92
N MET A 81 8.88 -5.61 -3.67
CA MET A 81 9.20 -4.56 -2.69
C MET A 81 10.41 -3.72 -3.11
N GLU A 82 11.48 -4.32 -3.60
CA GLU A 82 12.64 -3.60 -4.13
C GLU A 82 12.26 -2.69 -5.30
N TYR A 83 11.38 -3.17 -6.19
CA TYR A 83 10.85 -2.37 -7.29
C TYR A 83 10.02 -1.19 -6.79
N ILE A 84 9.06 -1.42 -5.87
CA ILE A 84 8.25 -0.35 -5.29
C ILE A 84 9.11 0.71 -4.62
N GLN A 85 10.06 0.29 -3.77
CA GLN A 85 10.95 1.21 -3.07
C GLN A 85 11.74 2.05 -4.08
N THR A 86 12.22 1.45 -5.17
CA THR A 86 12.92 2.19 -6.24
C THR A 86 12.02 3.21 -6.95
N GLU A 87 10.78 2.85 -7.27
CA GLU A 87 9.85 3.74 -7.97
C GLU A 87 9.35 4.86 -7.06
N ILE A 88 8.95 4.54 -5.83
CA ILE A 88 8.33 5.51 -4.94
C ILE A 88 9.34 6.50 -4.35
N LEU A 89 10.61 6.10 -4.19
CA LEU A 89 11.70 7.00 -3.75
C LEU A 89 12.08 8.07 -4.77
N LYS A 90 11.57 8.00 -6.01
CA LYS A 90 11.66 9.12 -6.95
C LYS A 90 10.85 10.32 -6.47
N HIS A 91 9.93 10.11 -5.54
CA HIS A 91 9.10 11.12 -4.92
C HIS A 91 9.57 11.40 -3.50
N LYS A 92 9.65 12.68 -3.14
CA LYS A 92 10.11 13.10 -1.80
C LYS A 92 9.11 12.70 -0.71
N ASP A 93 7.84 13.01 -0.95
CA ASP A 93 6.76 12.80 0.01
C ASP A 93 5.82 11.70 -0.53
N ALA A 94 5.81 10.54 0.13
CA ALA A 94 5.11 9.37 -0.35
C ALA A 94 4.42 8.59 0.77
N ILE A 95 3.21 8.11 0.49
CA ILE A 95 2.59 6.99 1.21
C ILE A 95 2.59 5.78 0.29
N PHE A 96 2.99 4.64 0.83
CA PHE A 96 2.85 3.33 0.23
C PHE A 96 1.98 2.45 1.13
N MET A 97 1.00 1.75 0.57
CA MET A 97 0.11 0.90 1.36
C MET A 97 -0.32 -0.36 0.62
N GLY A 98 -1.07 -1.21 1.30
CA GLY A 98 -1.76 -2.36 0.72
C GLY A 98 -1.47 -3.65 1.44
N ASP A 99 -1.86 -4.75 0.81
CA ASP A 99 -1.62 -6.11 1.31
C ASP A 99 -0.23 -6.55 0.86
N LEU A 100 0.71 -6.55 1.79
CA LEU A 100 2.08 -6.96 1.51
C LEU A 100 2.25 -8.48 1.57
N ASN A 101 1.26 -9.24 2.04
CA ASN A 101 1.34 -10.69 2.22
C ASN A 101 2.55 -11.16 3.07
N PHE A 102 3.12 -10.29 3.89
CA PHE A 102 4.12 -10.64 4.91
C PHE A 102 4.02 -9.73 6.13
N ASP A 103 4.51 -10.23 7.27
CA ASP A 103 4.57 -9.50 8.54
C ASP A 103 6.01 -9.07 8.83
N PHE A 104 6.22 -7.85 9.35
CA PHE A 104 7.57 -7.36 9.68
C PHE A 104 8.30 -8.16 10.76
N ASN A 105 7.59 -8.99 11.53
CA ASN A 105 8.19 -9.86 12.52
C ASN A 105 8.70 -11.20 11.93
N TRP A 106 8.43 -11.47 10.65
CA TRP A 106 8.92 -12.69 10.00
C TRP A 106 10.42 -12.55 9.64
N PRO A 107 11.29 -13.48 10.09
CA PRO A 107 12.75 -13.34 9.92
C PRO A 107 13.22 -13.19 8.46
N ASP A 108 12.51 -13.84 7.53
CA ASP A 108 12.91 -13.87 6.12
C ASP A 108 12.43 -12.65 5.33
N GLU A 109 11.39 -11.97 5.81
CA GLU A 109 10.68 -10.95 5.02
C GLU A 109 10.56 -9.60 5.70
N GLY A 110 10.66 -9.54 7.03
CA GLY A 110 10.63 -8.28 7.76
C GLY A 110 11.77 -7.32 7.39
N LYS A 111 12.85 -7.86 6.81
CA LYS A 111 13.98 -7.09 6.26
C LYS A 111 13.75 -6.56 4.83
N ASN A 112 12.65 -6.93 4.17
CA ASN A 112 12.36 -6.49 2.80
C ASN A 112 11.97 -5.00 2.76
N LEU A 113 11.49 -4.47 3.87
CA LEU A 113 11.29 -3.03 4.04
C LEU A 113 12.58 -2.39 4.56
N ASP A 114 13.10 -1.39 3.85
CA ASP A 114 14.14 -0.53 4.40
C ASP A 114 13.51 0.50 5.36
N THR A 115 13.65 0.25 6.65
CA THR A 115 13.14 1.13 7.71
C THR A 115 13.84 2.48 7.78
N LYS A 116 14.96 2.67 7.07
CA LYS A 116 15.57 4.00 6.88
C LYS A 116 14.81 4.83 5.86
N LEU A 117 14.10 4.17 4.94
CA LEU A 117 13.34 4.80 3.87
C LEU A 117 11.88 4.99 4.24
N PHE A 118 11.32 4.08 5.04
CA PHE A 118 9.90 4.11 5.42
C PHE A 118 9.67 3.88 6.90
N THR A 119 8.60 4.49 7.40
CA THR A 119 8.01 4.24 8.71
C THR A 119 6.66 3.55 8.55
N ASP A 120 6.45 2.44 9.25
CA ASP A 120 5.13 1.81 9.36
C ASP A 120 4.23 2.58 10.34
N LEU A 121 3.18 3.21 9.80
CA LEU A 121 2.34 4.13 10.54
C LEU A 121 1.50 3.42 11.61
N TRP A 122 1.10 2.18 11.38
CA TRP A 122 0.37 1.41 12.38
C TRP A 122 1.27 1.12 13.59
N THR A 123 2.48 0.62 13.35
CA THR A 123 3.47 0.34 14.40
C THR A 123 3.83 1.61 15.17
N GLU A 124 3.99 2.74 14.48
CA GLU A 124 4.35 4.02 15.10
C GLU A 124 3.21 4.58 15.98
N LEU A 125 1.98 4.62 15.46
CA LEU A 125 0.90 5.44 16.05
C LEU A 125 -0.09 4.70 16.93
N ARG A 126 -0.21 3.37 16.80
CA ARG A 126 -1.22 2.61 17.53
C ARG A 126 -0.99 2.65 19.05
N ASP A 127 -2.07 2.45 19.81
CA ASP A 127 -1.94 2.10 21.21
C ASP A 127 -1.20 0.75 21.32
N LYS A 128 -0.13 0.71 22.12
CA LYS A 128 0.68 -0.50 22.30
C LYS A 128 -0.12 -1.64 22.94
N ASN A 129 -1.20 -1.33 23.65
CA ASN A 129 -2.10 -2.29 24.29
C ASN A 129 -3.23 -2.78 23.36
N GLU A 130 -3.40 -2.20 22.18
CA GLU A 130 -4.39 -2.67 21.20
C GLU A 130 -3.92 -3.94 20.49
N GLU A 131 -4.82 -4.90 20.30
CA GLU A 131 -4.57 -6.05 19.42
C GLU A 131 -4.30 -5.56 17.99
N ALA A 132 -3.25 -6.12 17.37
CA ALA A 132 -2.77 -5.71 16.06
C ALA A 132 -2.65 -6.93 15.14
N PHE A 133 -3.68 -7.18 14.35
CA PHE A 133 -3.64 -8.12 13.23
C PHE A 133 -4.63 -7.63 12.16
N THR A 134 -4.27 -7.85 10.89
CA THR A 134 -5.17 -7.59 9.76
C THR A 134 -5.82 -8.88 9.28
N MET A 135 -5.23 -10.02 9.63
CA MET A 135 -5.82 -11.34 9.46
C MET A 135 -5.90 -12.09 10.79
N ASN A 136 -7.10 -12.58 11.11
CA ASN A 136 -7.35 -13.41 12.28
C ASN A 136 -6.51 -14.70 12.23
N GLY A 137 -6.08 -15.15 13.41
CA GLY A 137 -5.49 -16.47 13.55
C GLY A 137 -6.50 -17.58 13.31
N THR A 138 -5.99 -18.75 12.97
CA THR A 138 -6.75 -20.01 12.93
C THR A 138 -6.12 -20.99 13.92
N THR A 139 -6.65 -22.21 14.01
CA THR A 139 -6.01 -23.29 14.79
C THR A 139 -4.60 -23.64 14.30
N ARG A 140 -4.27 -23.30 13.04
CA ARG A 140 -2.98 -23.61 12.40
C ARG A 140 -2.04 -22.41 12.29
N PHE A 141 -2.59 -21.20 12.23
CA PHE A 141 -1.82 -19.99 11.96
C PHE A 141 -2.08 -18.95 13.03
N LYS A 142 -1.03 -18.31 13.55
CA LYS A 142 -1.17 -17.18 14.46
C LYS A 142 -1.80 -15.98 13.72
N PRO A 143 -2.46 -15.05 14.43
CA PRO A 143 -2.83 -13.77 13.84
C PRO A 143 -1.61 -13.04 13.30
N VAL A 144 -1.78 -12.30 12.20
CA VAL A 144 -0.68 -11.63 11.48
C VAL A 144 -1.12 -10.26 10.95
N VAL A 145 -0.16 -9.36 10.78
CA VAL A 145 -0.35 -8.07 10.09
C VAL A 145 0.25 -8.23 8.69
N LEU A 146 -0.61 -8.21 7.67
CA LEU A 146 -0.20 -8.27 6.27
C LEU A 146 -0.45 -6.95 5.55
N ASP A 147 -1.42 -6.16 6.04
CA ASP A 147 -1.77 -4.88 5.48
C ASP A 147 -1.03 -3.76 6.21
N HIS A 148 -0.33 -2.94 5.44
CA HIS A 148 0.54 -1.90 5.96
C HIS A 148 0.24 -0.55 5.33
N VAL A 149 0.53 0.51 6.09
CA VAL A 149 0.57 1.89 5.60
C VAL A 149 1.92 2.47 5.99
N LEU A 150 2.73 2.73 4.98
CA LEU A 150 4.13 3.11 5.08
C LEU A 150 4.28 4.56 4.60
N LEU A 151 4.96 5.38 5.40
CA LEU A 151 5.27 6.77 5.07
C LEU A 151 6.75 6.90 4.77
N SER A 152 7.13 7.60 3.69
CA SER A 152 8.53 7.88 3.42
C SER A 152 9.15 8.73 4.53
N ASN A 153 10.37 8.41 4.96
CA ASN A 153 11.05 9.16 6.02
C ASN A 153 11.54 10.54 5.56
N SER A 154 11.66 10.76 4.25
CA SER A 154 11.87 12.09 3.66
C SER A 154 10.60 12.95 3.64
N SER A 155 9.47 12.39 4.06
CA SER A 155 8.19 13.07 4.06
C SER A 155 8.19 14.24 5.04
N GLN A 156 7.69 15.37 4.59
CA GLN A 156 7.38 16.50 5.45
C GLN A 156 6.11 16.29 6.30
N PHE A 157 5.35 15.26 6.00
CA PHE A 157 4.13 14.94 6.73
C PHE A 157 4.50 14.30 8.06
N ILE A 158 4.02 14.91 9.15
CA ILE A 158 4.22 14.38 10.50
C ILE A 158 2.95 13.63 10.90
N PRO A 159 2.97 12.29 10.99
CA PRO A 159 1.82 11.54 11.45
C PRO A 159 1.52 11.91 12.92
N LYS A 160 0.23 12.05 13.26
CA LYS A 160 -0.19 12.54 14.59
C LYS A 160 -1.01 11.54 15.39
N TYR A 161 -1.92 10.84 14.74
CA TYR A 161 -2.75 9.84 15.40
C TYR A 161 -3.29 8.85 14.36
N ILE A 162 -3.66 7.68 14.84
CA ILE A 162 -4.49 6.72 14.12
C ILE A 162 -5.77 6.51 14.94
N LYS A 163 -6.90 6.34 14.26
CA LYS A 163 -8.18 6.05 14.94
C LYS A 163 -8.96 5.05 14.11
N ARG A 164 -9.65 4.15 14.78
CA ARG A 164 -10.72 3.36 14.18
C ARG A 164 -11.90 4.30 13.91
N VAL A 165 -12.40 4.30 12.68
CA VAL A 165 -13.54 5.10 12.21
C VAL A 165 -14.79 4.26 12.07
#